data_AF-A0A2C9LC87-F1
#
_entry.id   AF-A0A2C9LC87-F1
#
_cell.length_a   1.000
_cell.length_b   1.000
_cell.length_c   1.000
_cell.angle_alpha   90.00
_cell.angle_beta   90.00
_cell.angle_gamma   90.00
#
_symmetry.space_group_name_H-M   'P 1'
#
loop_
_entity.id
_entity.type
_entity.pdbx_description
1 polymer ?
#
loop_
_entity_poly.entity_id
_entity_poly.type
_entity_poly.pdbx_seq_one_letter_code
_entity_poly.pdbx_strand_id
1 'polypeptide(L)'
;MVSERCPFSCLCFIVEDFDKSLCGNGLPEDTEECDPGLILNNDPCCTSDCQLKQGAICSDKHQQCCSSCRVASNQTMCSDTEHWSCKQRTYCTGDSLECPQALPLPNFTTCLDGGQCFNGLCVGYCEAKGQYEKLSLRSCLCKTPEFACKWCCYDDSDPDKQCKPHSNSSVLDGRRCYLGYSELIIHTSQTQGDKCFQYSRITSVRPYMTLDQLEGFYPEARIESWLYPDTSVWRFPIN
;
A
#
# COMPACT_ATOMS: atom_id res chain seq x y z
N MET A 1 -49.52 -16.54 -26.11
CA MET A 1 -48.40 -17.21 -26.83
C MET A 1 -47.14 -16.46 -26.49
N VAL A 2 -46.13 -17.23 -26.12
CA VAL A 2 -44.83 -16.86 -25.57
C VAL A 2 -44.03 -16.02 -26.57
N SER A 3 -43.36 -14.97 -26.09
CA SER A 3 -42.18 -14.43 -26.77
C SER A 3 -41.12 -14.11 -25.72
N GLU A 4 -40.50 -15.18 -25.22
CA GLU A 4 -39.18 -15.14 -24.62
C GLU A 4 -38.16 -14.67 -25.66
N ARG A 5 -37.33 -13.69 -25.28
CA ARG A 5 -35.87 -13.63 -25.48
C ARG A 5 -35.38 -12.23 -25.11
N CYS A 6 -34.78 -12.09 -23.93
CA CYS A 6 -33.62 -11.21 -23.79
C CYS A 6 -32.40 -12.03 -24.22
N PRO A 7 -31.78 -11.75 -25.38
CA PRO A 7 -30.46 -12.26 -25.70
C PRO A 7 -29.42 -11.29 -25.12
N PHE A 8 -28.28 -11.81 -24.67
CA PHE A 8 -27.18 -11.13 -23.98
C PHE A 8 -27.27 -11.12 -22.45
N SER A 9 -26.61 -12.13 -21.87
CA SER A 9 -25.95 -12.12 -20.56
C SER A 9 -26.77 -11.64 -19.37
N CYS A 10 -27.32 -12.58 -18.59
CA CYS A 10 -27.58 -12.34 -17.17
C CYS A 10 -26.23 -12.10 -16.48
N LEU A 11 -25.76 -10.86 -16.58
CA LEU A 11 -24.70 -10.28 -15.79
C LEU A 11 -24.98 -10.61 -14.31
N CYS A 12 -23.99 -11.14 -13.58
CA CYS A 12 -24.08 -11.46 -12.14
C CYS A 12 -24.20 -10.22 -11.24
N PHE A 13 -24.56 -9.08 -11.83
CA PHE A 13 -24.77 -7.83 -11.16
C PHE A 13 -26.15 -7.90 -10.53
N ILE A 14 -26.14 -8.11 -9.23
CA ILE A 14 -27.32 -7.97 -8.40
C ILE A 14 -27.60 -6.47 -8.32
N VAL A 15 -28.86 -6.05 -8.49
CA VAL A 15 -29.24 -4.68 -8.13
C VAL A 15 -28.97 -4.56 -6.64
N GLU A 16 -27.97 -3.77 -6.24
CA GLU A 16 -27.68 -3.51 -4.83
C GLU A 16 -28.91 -2.83 -4.22
N ASP A 17 -29.66 -3.60 -3.45
CA ASP A 17 -30.55 -3.06 -2.43
C ASP A 17 -29.60 -2.56 -1.33
N PHE A 18 -29.15 -1.31 -1.44
CA PHE A 18 -28.26 -0.67 -0.47
C PHE A 18 -28.82 -0.69 0.97
N ASP A 19 -30.11 -1.01 1.14
CA ASP A 19 -30.79 -1.16 2.42
C ASP A 19 -30.72 -2.58 3.02
N LYS A 20 -30.07 -3.54 2.35
CA LYS A 20 -29.90 -4.92 2.88
C LYS A 20 -28.53 -5.10 3.49
N SER A 21 -28.46 -4.86 4.79
CA SER A 21 -27.35 -5.28 5.65
C SER A 21 -27.15 -6.79 5.56
N LEU A 22 -25.90 -7.22 5.34
CA LEU A 22 -25.54 -8.63 5.20
C LEU A 22 -24.71 -9.10 6.39
N CYS A 23 -25.44 -9.56 7.41
CA CYS A 23 -24.84 -10.16 8.58
C CYS A 23 -23.99 -11.39 8.22
N GLY A 24 -22.70 -11.33 8.57
CA GLY A 24 -21.72 -12.39 8.36
C GLY A 24 -20.64 -12.05 7.33
N ASN A 25 -20.63 -10.85 6.75
CA ASN A 25 -19.57 -10.39 5.84
C ASN A 25 -18.32 -9.86 6.59
N GLY A 26 -18.45 -9.64 7.90
CA GLY A 26 -17.39 -9.17 8.80
C GLY A 26 -17.26 -7.65 8.89
N LEU A 27 -18.16 -6.90 8.27
CA LEU A 27 -18.19 -5.44 8.24
C LEU A 27 -19.51 -4.95 8.84
N PRO A 28 -19.49 -4.28 10.00
CA PRO A 28 -20.70 -3.71 10.57
C PRO A 28 -21.27 -2.64 9.63
N GLU A 29 -22.54 -2.81 9.28
CA GLU A 29 -23.34 -1.87 8.50
C GLU A 29 -24.34 -1.15 9.42
N ASP A 30 -25.04 -0.12 8.93
CA ASP A 30 -25.82 0.81 9.77
C ASP A 30 -26.90 0.13 10.65
N THR A 31 -27.37 -1.06 10.29
CA THR A 31 -28.37 -1.82 11.06
C THR A 31 -27.78 -2.88 12.00
N GLU A 32 -26.46 -3.05 12.01
CA GLU A 32 -25.73 -4.06 12.78
C GLU A 32 -24.85 -3.40 13.85
N GLU A 33 -24.85 -3.95 15.07
CA GLU A 33 -23.97 -3.44 16.14
C GLU A 33 -22.55 -4.02 16.05
N CYS A 34 -22.43 -5.17 15.40
CA CYS A 34 -21.20 -5.91 15.14
C CYS A 34 -21.47 -7.00 14.10
N ASP A 35 -20.43 -7.44 13.39
CA ASP A 35 -20.47 -8.61 12.51
C ASP A 35 -19.38 -9.65 12.85
N PRO A 36 -19.73 -10.86 13.34
CA PRO A 36 -18.75 -11.89 13.70
C PRO A 36 -18.02 -12.50 12.49
N GLY A 37 -18.52 -12.25 11.28
CA GLY A 37 -18.16 -12.90 10.02
C GLY A 37 -18.82 -14.29 9.88
N LEU A 38 -18.59 -14.93 8.73
CA LEU A 38 -19.09 -16.29 8.42
C LEU A 38 -18.70 -17.34 9.46
N ILE A 39 -17.61 -17.13 10.20
CA ILE A 39 -17.14 -18.01 11.28
C ILE A 39 -17.55 -17.41 12.63
N LEU A 40 -18.74 -17.82 13.10
CA LEU A 40 -19.42 -17.34 14.30
C LEU A 40 -18.61 -17.41 15.61
N ASN A 41 -17.59 -18.27 15.69
CA ASN A 41 -16.83 -18.50 16.92
C ASN A 41 -15.62 -17.57 17.12
N ASN A 42 -15.42 -16.59 16.23
CA ASN A 42 -14.23 -15.75 16.26
C ASN A 42 -14.46 -14.38 16.93
N ASP A 43 -15.68 -14.07 17.34
CA ASP A 43 -16.00 -12.87 18.10
C ASP A 43 -16.77 -13.23 19.40
N PRO A 44 -16.13 -13.16 20.58
CA PRO A 44 -16.79 -13.47 21.84
C PRO A 44 -17.86 -12.45 22.21
N CYS A 45 -17.88 -11.27 21.57
CA CYS A 45 -18.74 -10.14 21.89
C CYS A 45 -19.97 -10.03 21.00
N CYS A 46 -19.96 -10.69 19.84
CA CYS A 46 -21.01 -10.59 18.85
C CYS A 46 -21.84 -11.88 18.71
N THR A 47 -23.14 -11.74 18.51
CA THR A 47 -24.07 -12.85 18.24
C THR A 47 -24.09 -13.21 16.76
N SER A 48 -24.72 -14.34 16.40
CA SER A 48 -24.96 -14.72 15.00
C SER A 48 -25.92 -13.82 14.26
N ASP A 49 -26.67 -12.99 14.98
CA ASP A 49 -27.68 -12.10 14.44
C ASP A 49 -27.14 -10.65 14.32
N CYS A 50 -25.81 -10.49 14.37
CA CYS A 50 -25.10 -9.21 14.25
C CYS A 50 -25.50 -8.16 15.30
N GLN A 51 -25.80 -8.65 16.50
CA GLN A 51 -26.07 -7.87 17.71
C GLN A 51 -24.99 -8.13 18.75
N LEU A 52 -24.70 -7.14 19.60
CA LEU A 52 -23.81 -7.34 20.74
C LEU A 52 -24.43 -8.32 21.74
N LYS A 53 -23.60 -9.19 22.32
CA LYS A 53 -24.03 -10.06 23.41
C LYS A 53 -24.38 -9.25 24.64
N GLN A 54 -25.27 -9.81 25.48
CA GLN A 54 -25.67 -9.17 26.72
C GLN A 54 -24.44 -8.80 27.59
N GLY A 55 -24.30 -7.51 27.89
CA GLY A 55 -23.20 -6.97 28.71
C GLY A 55 -21.92 -6.63 27.94
N ALA A 56 -21.87 -6.90 26.64
CA ALA A 56 -20.87 -6.31 25.75
C ALA A 56 -21.26 -4.87 25.41
N ILE A 57 -20.25 -4.00 25.27
CA ILE A 57 -20.45 -2.61 24.82
C ILE A 57 -19.75 -2.33 23.49
N CYS A 58 -18.97 -3.30 22.99
CA CYS A 58 -18.20 -3.23 21.76
C CYS A 58 -17.85 -4.65 21.28
N SER A 59 -17.38 -4.75 20.03
CA SER A 59 -16.75 -5.94 19.46
C SER A 59 -15.24 -5.73 19.34
N ASP A 60 -14.48 -6.74 19.79
CA ASP A 60 -13.01 -6.77 19.68
C ASP A 60 -12.53 -6.76 18.21
N LYS A 61 -13.41 -7.03 17.23
CA LYS A 61 -13.08 -7.03 15.80
C LYS A 61 -13.30 -5.68 15.11
N HIS A 62 -14.22 -4.86 15.61
CA HIS A 62 -14.66 -3.66 14.89
C HIS A 62 -14.14 -2.38 15.50
N GLN A 63 -13.89 -2.36 16.81
CA GLN A 63 -13.31 -1.20 17.49
C GLN A 63 -11.88 -1.50 17.97
N GLN A 64 -10.93 -0.68 17.52
CA GLN A 64 -9.49 -0.83 17.83
C GLN A 64 -9.19 -0.75 19.33
N CYS A 65 -10.04 -0.05 20.10
CA CYS A 65 -9.94 0.06 21.55
C CYS A 65 -11.01 -0.75 22.29
N CYS A 66 -11.48 -1.85 21.70
CA CYS A 66 -12.25 -2.87 22.40
C CYS A 66 -11.35 -4.03 22.82
N SER A 67 -11.51 -4.48 24.05
CA SER A 67 -10.83 -5.67 24.57
C SER A 67 -11.73 -6.39 25.54
N SER A 68 -11.97 -7.68 25.30
CA SER A 68 -12.90 -8.48 26.09
C SER A 68 -14.29 -7.83 26.17
N CYS A 69 -14.76 -7.31 25.04
CA CYS A 69 -16.09 -6.70 24.90
C CYS A 69 -16.31 -5.41 25.72
N ARG A 70 -15.21 -4.76 26.14
CA ARG A 70 -15.21 -3.52 26.91
C ARG A 70 -14.15 -2.55 26.40
N VAL A 71 -14.24 -1.29 26.84
CA VAL A 71 -13.21 -0.29 26.57
C VAL A 71 -11.86 -0.82 27.06
N ALA A 72 -10.88 -0.82 26.16
CA ALA A 72 -9.53 -1.24 26.44
C ALA A 72 -8.82 -0.24 27.37
N SER A 73 -7.87 -0.74 28.18
CA SER A 73 -7.06 0.11 29.07
C SER A 73 -6.23 1.14 28.31
N ASN A 74 -5.79 2.19 28.99
CA ASN A 74 -4.92 3.21 28.39
C ASN A 74 -3.49 2.73 28.04
N GLN A 75 -3.17 1.47 28.33
CA GLN A 75 -1.91 0.82 27.99
C GLN A 75 -2.02 -0.04 26.73
N THR A 76 -3.23 -0.21 26.20
CA THR A 76 -3.48 -1.00 24.99
C THR A 76 -3.07 -0.18 23.77
N MET A 77 -2.09 -0.66 23.00
CA MET A 77 -1.73 -0.04 21.71
C MET A 77 -2.82 -0.34 20.69
N CYS A 78 -3.35 0.70 20.04
CA CYS A 78 -4.41 0.58 19.03
C CYS A 78 -3.92 0.90 17.61
N SER A 79 -2.83 1.64 17.47
CA SER A 79 -2.13 1.83 16.18
C SER A 79 -0.62 1.80 16.41
N ASP A 80 0.11 1.12 15.52
CA ASP A 80 1.57 1.09 15.55
C ASP A 80 2.19 2.28 14.80
N THR A 81 3.50 2.43 14.88
CA THR A 81 4.21 3.51 14.19
C THR A 81 4.18 3.30 12.68
N GLU A 82 3.54 4.23 11.97
CA GLU A 82 3.45 4.21 10.51
C GLU A 82 4.50 5.14 9.89
N HIS A 83 5.73 4.62 9.73
CA HIS A 83 6.84 5.38 9.15
C HIS A 83 6.53 5.95 7.75
N TRP A 84 5.81 5.19 6.92
CA TRP A 84 5.49 5.57 5.55
C TRP A 84 4.54 6.77 5.47
N SER A 85 3.68 6.97 6.47
CA SER A 85 2.75 8.11 6.59
C SER A 85 3.13 9.09 7.70
N CYS A 86 4.31 8.97 8.30
CA CYS A 86 4.80 9.87 9.34
C CYS A 86 3.92 9.98 10.60
N LYS A 87 3.33 8.87 11.04
CA LYS A 87 2.48 8.80 12.24
C LYS A 87 3.15 8.00 13.35
N GLN A 88 3.10 8.51 14.59
CA GLN A 88 3.55 7.78 15.78
C GLN A 88 2.53 6.72 16.16
N ARG A 89 2.99 5.72 16.92
CA ARG A 89 2.07 4.79 17.60
C ARG A 89 1.14 5.52 18.57
N THR A 90 -0.05 4.96 18.77
CA THR A 90 -1.04 5.46 19.74
C THR A 90 -1.57 4.35 20.63
N TYR A 91 -2.11 4.79 21.76
CA TYR A 91 -2.69 3.93 22.77
C TYR A 91 -4.12 4.39 23.03
N CYS A 92 -4.97 3.46 23.42
CA CYS A 92 -6.32 3.76 23.85
C CYS A 92 -6.31 4.77 25.00
N THR A 93 -7.41 5.51 25.17
CA THR A 93 -7.53 6.50 26.26
C THR A 93 -7.98 5.87 27.57
N GLY A 94 -8.60 4.69 27.53
CA GLY A 94 -9.19 4.02 28.68
C GLY A 94 -10.68 4.30 28.89
N ASP A 95 -11.24 5.26 28.15
CA ASP A 95 -12.63 5.71 28.26
C ASP A 95 -13.36 5.82 26.90
N SER A 96 -12.67 5.54 25.79
CA SER A 96 -13.21 5.56 24.43
C SER A 96 -12.90 4.28 23.66
N LEU A 97 -13.81 3.89 22.77
CA LEU A 97 -13.64 2.80 21.81
C LEU A 97 -12.86 3.23 20.55
N GLU A 98 -12.73 4.55 20.35
CA GLU A 98 -11.97 5.12 19.25
C GLU A 98 -10.48 5.17 19.60
N CYS A 99 -9.64 4.74 18.66
CA CYS A 99 -8.20 4.95 18.79
C CYS A 99 -7.90 6.44 18.55
N PRO A 100 -7.21 7.12 19.47
CA PRO A 100 -6.93 8.55 19.30
C PRO A 100 -6.03 8.79 18.09
N GLN A 101 -6.16 9.98 17.50
CA GLN A 101 -5.36 10.38 16.36
C GLN A 101 -3.86 10.37 16.69
N ALA A 102 -3.08 9.76 15.78
CA ALA A 102 -1.64 9.70 15.89
C ALA A 102 -0.97 11.07 15.80
N LEU A 103 -0.04 11.31 16.73
CA LEU A 103 0.87 12.44 16.66
C LEU A 103 1.84 12.27 15.48
N PRO A 104 2.33 13.38 14.91
CA PRO A 104 3.30 13.32 13.81
C PRO A 104 4.63 12.77 14.29
N LEU A 105 5.28 11.93 13.47
CA LEU A 105 6.67 11.54 13.70
C LEU A 105 7.58 12.78 13.69
N PRO A 106 8.72 12.76 14.41
CA PRO A 106 9.67 13.85 14.41
C PRO A 106 10.11 14.23 13.00
N ASN A 107 10.34 15.53 12.76
CA ASN A 107 10.86 15.99 11.49
C ASN A 107 12.18 15.27 11.16
N PHE A 108 12.44 15.06 9.86
CA PHE A 108 13.60 14.36 9.32
C PHE A 108 13.65 12.84 9.57
N THR A 109 12.63 12.26 10.21
CA THR A 109 12.46 10.79 10.25
C THR A 109 12.33 10.24 8.84
N THR A 110 13.14 9.26 8.46
CA THR A 110 13.03 8.61 7.16
C THR A 110 11.66 7.95 7.00
N CYS A 111 11.01 8.20 5.87
CA CYS A 111 9.74 7.60 5.49
C CYS A 111 9.86 6.90 4.13
N LEU A 112 8.75 6.75 3.41
CA LEU A 112 8.70 6.00 2.16
C LEU A 112 9.74 6.53 1.14
N ASP A 113 10.46 5.60 0.50
CA ASP A 113 11.22 5.87 -0.72
C ASP A 113 12.25 7.01 -0.62
N GLY A 114 13.00 7.00 0.49
CA GLY A 114 14.04 7.99 0.78
C GLY A 114 13.52 9.37 1.15
N GLY A 115 12.19 9.50 1.28
CA GLY A 115 11.55 10.68 1.83
C GLY A 115 11.81 10.86 3.32
N GLN A 116 11.36 11.99 3.83
CA GLN A 116 11.43 12.31 5.25
C GLN A 116 10.15 12.95 5.76
N CYS A 117 9.90 12.80 7.06
CA CYS A 117 8.78 13.44 7.73
C CYS A 117 9.02 14.93 7.91
N PHE A 118 8.04 15.74 7.54
CA PHE A 118 7.95 17.14 7.88
C PHE A 118 6.52 17.47 8.27
N ASN A 119 6.33 17.96 9.51
CA ASN A 119 5.03 18.32 10.07
C ASN A 119 3.97 17.20 9.92
N GLY A 120 4.39 15.94 10.11
CA GLY A 120 3.49 14.77 10.00
C GLY A 120 3.21 14.29 8.59
N LEU A 121 3.85 14.87 7.57
CA LEU A 121 3.72 14.42 6.18
C LEU A 121 5.03 13.80 5.71
N CYS A 122 4.95 12.67 5.01
CA CYS A 122 6.07 12.09 4.30
C CYS A 122 6.30 12.89 3.01
N VAL A 123 7.34 13.72 2.97
CA VAL A 123 7.74 14.43 1.74
C VAL A 123 8.80 13.63 1.01
N GLY A 124 8.77 13.70 -0.33
CA GLY A 124 9.69 12.97 -1.18
C GLY A 124 11.16 13.36 -0.97
N TYR A 125 12.06 12.50 -1.46
CA TYR A 125 13.51 12.69 -1.33
C TYR A 125 13.99 14.09 -1.79
N CYS A 126 13.51 14.57 -2.93
CA CYS A 126 13.93 15.86 -3.49
C CYS A 126 13.46 17.02 -2.62
N GLU A 127 12.19 17.01 -2.21
CA GLU A 127 11.61 18.04 -1.35
C GLU A 127 12.34 18.08 0.01
N ALA A 128 12.60 16.91 0.61
CA ALA A 128 13.38 16.80 1.84
C ALA A 128 14.81 17.36 1.67
N LYS A 129 15.49 16.99 0.58
CA LYS A 129 16.82 17.51 0.24
C LYS A 129 16.80 19.02 0.04
N GLY A 130 15.77 19.54 -0.62
CA GLY A 130 15.55 20.97 -0.84
C GLY A 130 15.43 21.75 0.47
N GLN A 131 14.79 21.19 1.50
CA GLN A 131 14.73 21.82 2.83
C GLN A 131 16.12 22.01 3.45
N TYR A 132 17.00 21.01 3.36
CA TYR A 132 18.36 21.10 3.89
C TYR A 132 19.24 22.07 3.11
N GLU A 133 19.14 22.02 1.79
CA GLU A 133 19.96 22.84 0.88
C GLU A 133 19.39 24.24 0.67
N LYS A 134 18.20 24.53 1.23
CA LYS A 134 17.44 25.77 1.01
C LYS A 134 17.15 26.04 -0.46
N LEU A 135 16.81 24.99 -1.20
CA LEU A 135 16.47 24.99 -2.62
C LEU A 135 15.03 24.50 -2.82
N SER A 136 14.39 24.93 -3.91
CA SER A 136 13.02 24.50 -4.25
C SER A 136 13.05 23.24 -5.12
N LEU A 137 13.58 22.15 -4.57
CA LEU A 137 13.76 20.91 -5.33
C LEU A 137 12.45 20.09 -5.45
N ARG A 138 12.22 19.55 -6.66
CA ARG A 138 11.10 18.69 -7.01
C ARG A 138 11.55 17.41 -7.68
N SER A 139 10.79 16.34 -7.48
CA SER A 139 11.07 15.02 -8.07
C SER A 139 10.88 15.01 -9.59
N CYS A 140 11.77 14.33 -10.31
CA CYS A 140 11.70 14.08 -11.75
C CYS A 140 12.36 12.75 -12.14
N LEU A 141 12.24 12.36 -13.42
CA LEU A 141 12.85 11.15 -13.96
C LEU A 141 14.01 11.50 -14.88
N CYS A 142 15.22 11.03 -14.56
CA CYS A 142 16.36 11.14 -15.46
C CYS A 142 16.17 10.26 -16.69
N LYS A 143 16.38 10.82 -17.88
CA LYS A 143 16.25 10.08 -19.16
C LYS A 143 17.48 9.23 -19.50
N THR A 144 18.64 9.60 -18.97
CA THR A 144 19.89 8.89 -19.22
C THR A 144 19.84 7.51 -18.56
N PRO A 145 20.11 6.40 -19.29
CA PRO A 145 20.00 5.04 -18.74
C PRO A 145 20.77 4.81 -17.45
N GLU A 146 21.98 5.39 -17.31
CA GLU A 146 22.81 5.30 -16.11
C GLU A 146 22.13 5.88 -14.85
N PHE A 147 21.25 6.87 -15.02
CA PHE A 147 20.59 7.60 -13.94
C PHE A 147 19.09 7.31 -13.87
N ALA A 148 18.57 6.45 -14.75
CA ALA A 148 17.14 6.24 -14.93
C ALA A 148 16.41 5.79 -13.65
N CYS A 149 17.12 5.09 -12.75
CA CYS A 149 16.63 4.64 -11.44
C CYS A 149 17.32 5.31 -10.25
N LYS A 150 17.85 6.53 -10.41
CA LYS A 150 18.31 7.34 -9.28
C LYS A 150 17.22 8.30 -8.83
N TRP A 151 17.31 8.82 -7.61
CA TRP A 151 16.51 9.99 -7.24
C TRP A 151 17.01 11.18 -8.03
N CYS A 152 16.18 11.66 -8.95
CA CYS A 152 16.47 12.83 -9.76
C CYS A 152 15.59 13.99 -9.36
N CYS A 153 16.20 15.17 -9.28
CA CYS A 153 15.53 16.40 -8.88
C CYS A 153 15.77 17.49 -9.92
N TYR A 154 14.84 18.44 -10.01
CA TYR A 154 15.06 19.75 -10.62
C TYR A 154 14.74 20.83 -9.58
N ASP A 155 15.30 22.02 -9.76
CA ASP A 155 14.96 23.19 -8.94
C ASP A 155 13.83 23.96 -9.63
N ASP A 156 12.73 24.24 -8.92
CA ASP A 156 11.64 25.07 -9.42
C ASP A 156 12.11 26.51 -9.75
N SER A 157 13.23 26.94 -9.19
CA SER A 157 13.86 28.24 -9.46
C SER A 157 14.64 28.26 -10.77
N ASP A 158 14.99 27.08 -11.32
CA ASP A 158 15.67 26.95 -12.62
C ASP A 158 14.64 27.03 -13.75
N PRO A 159 14.72 28.04 -14.66
CA PRO A 159 13.79 28.19 -15.77
C PRO A 159 13.80 26.99 -16.73
N ASP A 160 14.93 26.30 -16.86
CA ASP A 160 15.07 25.13 -17.73
C ASP A 160 14.56 23.83 -17.06
N LYS A 161 14.27 23.87 -15.75
CA LYS A 161 13.84 22.72 -14.93
C LYS A 161 14.69 21.47 -15.19
N GLN A 162 16.01 21.64 -15.19
CA GLN A 162 16.90 20.56 -15.57
C GLN A 162 16.88 19.43 -14.53
N CYS A 163 16.39 18.26 -14.96
CA CYS A 163 16.35 17.07 -14.12
C CYS A 163 17.74 16.42 -14.00
N LYS A 164 18.30 16.40 -12.80
CA LYS A 164 19.66 15.90 -12.52
C LYS A 164 19.62 14.81 -11.43
N PRO A 165 20.52 13.82 -11.48
CA PRO A 165 20.64 12.83 -10.42
C PRO A 165 21.16 13.49 -9.14
N HIS A 166 20.45 13.30 -8.02
CA HIS A 166 20.81 13.86 -6.72
C HIS A 166 21.23 12.80 -5.69
N SER A 167 21.17 11.51 -6.06
CA SER A 167 21.57 10.39 -5.21
C SER A 167 22.70 9.55 -5.80
N ASN A 168 23.53 8.98 -4.92
CA ASN A 168 24.50 7.93 -5.27
C ASN A 168 23.89 6.53 -5.23
N SER A 169 22.76 6.38 -4.53
CA SER A 169 21.99 5.13 -4.42
C SER A 169 20.85 5.08 -5.44
N SER A 170 20.54 3.88 -5.91
CA SER A 170 19.35 3.60 -6.70
C SER A 170 18.10 3.64 -5.81
N VAL A 171 16.96 3.96 -6.42
CA VAL A 171 15.64 3.97 -5.77
C VAL A 171 15.21 2.57 -5.30
N LEU A 172 14.23 2.50 -4.38
CA LEU A 172 13.68 1.24 -3.86
C LEU A 172 13.25 0.30 -4.99
N ASP A 173 13.34 -1.02 -4.75
CA ASP A 173 12.88 -2.06 -5.67
C ASP A 173 11.40 -1.90 -6.06
N GLY A 174 11.07 -2.12 -7.33
CA GLY A 174 9.71 -1.97 -7.88
C GLY A 174 9.27 -0.54 -8.17
N ARG A 175 10.13 0.48 -7.99
CA ARG A 175 9.78 1.88 -8.31
C ARG A 175 9.86 2.14 -9.81
N ARG A 176 8.92 2.93 -10.34
CA ARG A 176 8.96 3.42 -11.71
C ARG A 176 10.20 4.30 -11.95
N CYS A 177 10.91 3.95 -13.01
CA CYS A 177 12.05 4.64 -13.60
C CYS A 177 11.70 5.02 -15.04
N TYR A 178 12.52 5.88 -15.69
CA TYR A 178 12.25 6.31 -17.07
C TYR A 178 12.13 5.14 -18.07
N LEU A 179 12.93 4.09 -17.87
CA LEU A 179 12.97 2.92 -18.76
C LEU A 179 12.06 1.76 -18.32
N GLY A 180 11.43 1.82 -17.13
CA GLY A 180 10.77 0.65 -16.55
C GLY A 180 10.60 0.72 -15.04
N TYR A 181 10.92 -0.37 -14.34
CA TYR A 181 10.95 -0.41 -12.86
C TYR A 181 12.35 -0.74 -12.36
N SER A 182 12.74 -0.17 -11.21
CA SER A 182 13.94 -0.60 -10.50
C SER A 182 13.79 -2.05 -10.08
N GLU A 183 14.82 -2.85 -10.35
CA GLU A 183 14.90 -4.22 -9.86
C GLU A 183 16.14 -4.39 -8.99
N LEU A 184 15.95 -4.94 -7.79
CA LEU A 184 17.03 -5.47 -6.98
C LEU A 184 17.51 -6.79 -7.58
N ILE A 185 18.48 -6.73 -8.48
CA ILE A 185 19.21 -7.92 -8.91
C ILE A 185 20.24 -8.27 -7.82
N ILE A 186 19.98 -9.37 -7.10
CA ILE A 186 21.01 -10.02 -6.29
C ILE A 186 21.92 -10.76 -7.26
N HIS A 187 23.10 -10.22 -7.56
CA HIS A 187 24.11 -10.99 -8.28
C HIS A 187 24.51 -12.18 -7.40
N THR A 188 24.35 -13.39 -7.94
CA THR A 188 24.80 -14.63 -7.32
C THR A 188 26.30 -14.58 -7.03
N SER A 189 26.68 -15.21 -5.91
CA SER A 189 28.01 -15.20 -5.30
C SER A 189 29.16 -15.47 -6.28
N GLN A 190 30.22 -14.67 -6.22
CA GLN A 190 31.53 -15.08 -6.73
C GLN A 190 32.32 -15.75 -5.60
N THR A 191 32.88 -16.92 -5.90
CA THR A 191 33.87 -17.57 -5.05
C THR A 191 35.28 -17.12 -5.45
N GLN A 192 36.05 -16.64 -4.47
CA GLN A 192 37.49 -16.42 -4.63
C GLN A 192 38.20 -17.26 -3.56
N GLY A 193 38.61 -18.47 -3.95
CA GLY A 193 39.01 -19.52 -3.00
C GLY A 193 37.83 -20.02 -2.16
N ASP A 194 38.05 -20.30 -0.88
CA ASP A 194 37.03 -20.84 0.05
C ASP A 194 36.06 -19.77 0.62
N LYS A 195 36.03 -18.57 0.03
CA LYS A 195 35.18 -17.47 0.48
C LYS A 195 34.15 -17.09 -0.58
N CYS A 196 32.87 -17.16 -0.23
CA CYS A 196 31.77 -16.59 -0.99
C CYS A 196 31.65 -15.09 -0.69
N PHE A 197 31.73 -14.26 -1.72
CA PHE A 197 31.42 -12.84 -1.63
C PHE A 197 30.05 -12.57 -2.25
N GLN A 198 29.13 -12.00 -1.45
CA GLN A 198 27.88 -11.43 -1.96
C GLN A 198 28.10 -9.96 -2.31
N TYR A 199 27.82 -9.59 -3.55
CA TYR A 199 27.77 -8.20 -3.98
C TYR A 199 26.34 -7.86 -4.42
N SER A 200 25.70 -6.94 -3.71
CA SER A 200 24.40 -6.39 -4.08
C SER A 200 24.60 -5.08 -4.84
N ARG A 201 24.14 -5.02 -6.10
CA ARG A 201 24.11 -3.80 -6.89
C ARG A 201 22.74 -3.67 -7.56
N ILE A 202 21.97 -2.64 -7.19
CA ILE A 202 20.71 -2.30 -7.85
C ILE A 202 21.06 -1.68 -9.22
N THR A 203 21.16 -2.50 -10.26
CA THR A 203 21.62 -2.05 -11.61
C THR A 203 20.78 -2.59 -12.78
N SER A 204 19.52 -2.97 -12.58
CA SER A 204 18.66 -3.30 -13.73
C SER A 204 17.34 -2.56 -13.69
N VAL A 205 16.98 -2.05 -14.87
CA VAL A 205 15.64 -1.58 -15.17
C VAL A 205 14.92 -2.76 -15.80
N ARG A 206 13.84 -3.26 -15.18
CA ARG A 206 12.91 -4.12 -15.92
C ARG A 206 12.14 -3.23 -16.89
N PRO A 207 12.34 -3.37 -18.22
CA PRO A 207 11.70 -2.48 -19.17
C PRO A 207 10.18 -2.62 -19.11
N TYR A 208 9.47 -1.54 -19.45
CA TYR A 208 8.05 -1.66 -19.78
C TYR A 208 7.92 -2.61 -20.98
N MET A 209 7.28 -3.77 -20.80
CA MET A 209 7.03 -4.71 -21.89
C MET A 209 5.75 -4.33 -22.62
N THR A 210 5.79 -4.36 -23.95
CA THR A 210 4.58 -4.34 -24.79
C THR A 210 3.92 -5.72 -24.80
N LEU A 211 2.62 -5.79 -25.11
CA LEU A 211 1.87 -7.06 -25.20
C LEU A 211 2.55 -8.06 -26.15
N ASP A 212 2.98 -7.60 -27.32
CA ASP A 212 3.68 -8.41 -28.33
C ASP A 212 5.00 -9.02 -27.80
N GLN A 213 5.69 -8.31 -26.91
CA GLN A 213 6.94 -8.78 -26.29
C GLN A 213 6.68 -9.81 -25.18
N LEU A 214 5.56 -9.70 -24.47
CA LEU A 214 5.16 -10.64 -23.42
C LEU A 214 4.74 -12.00 -24.01
N GLU A 215 3.99 -12.01 -25.11
CA GLU A 215 3.58 -13.23 -25.82
C GLU A 215 4.78 -14.02 -26.37
N GLY A 216 5.85 -13.34 -26.79
CA GLY A 216 7.07 -13.98 -27.27
C GLY A 216 7.93 -14.66 -26.18
N PHE A 217 7.85 -14.20 -24.92
CA PHE A 217 8.63 -14.76 -23.81
C PHE A 217 7.90 -15.89 -23.06
N TYR A 218 6.57 -15.87 -23.03
CA TYR A 218 5.75 -16.88 -22.35
C TYR A 218 4.62 -17.37 -23.27
N PRO A 219 4.93 -18.21 -24.27
CA PRO A 219 3.96 -18.66 -25.27
C PRO A 219 2.79 -19.49 -24.70
N GLU A 220 2.91 -19.95 -23.44
CA GLU A 220 1.92 -20.80 -22.74
C GLU A 220 1.03 -19.98 -21.77
N ALA A 221 1.31 -18.69 -21.54
CA ALA A 221 0.55 -17.88 -20.59
C ALA A 221 -0.77 -17.41 -21.22
N ARG A 222 -1.91 -17.97 -20.78
CA ARG A 222 -3.23 -17.35 -21.05
C ARG A 222 -3.36 -16.06 -20.27
N ILE A 223 -3.21 -14.94 -20.95
CA ILE A 223 -3.49 -13.61 -20.41
C ILE A 223 -5.00 -13.41 -20.39
N GLU A 224 -5.64 -13.58 -19.23
CA GLU A 224 -7.03 -13.15 -19.06
C GLU A 224 -7.06 -11.65 -18.74
N SER A 225 -7.63 -10.87 -19.66
CA SER A 225 -7.77 -9.43 -19.54
C SER A 225 -8.82 -9.07 -18.49
N TRP A 226 -8.37 -8.67 -17.30
CA TRP A 226 -9.22 -7.92 -16.37
C TRP A 226 -8.88 -6.44 -16.53
N LEU A 227 -9.74 -5.73 -17.27
CA LEU A 227 -9.71 -4.28 -17.42
C LEU A 227 -9.97 -3.64 -16.05
N TYR A 228 -8.91 -3.23 -15.35
CA TYR A 228 -9.00 -2.15 -14.36
C TYR A 228 -8.69 -0.83 -15.09
N PRO A 229 -9.63 0.14 -15.14
CA PRO A 229 -9.46 1.34 -15.97
C PRO A 229 -8.35 2.31 -15.56
N ASP A 230 -7.49 2.00 -14.57
CA ASP A 230 -6.42 2.94 -14.18
C ASP A 230 -5.12 2.34 -13.63
N THR A 231 -4.91 1.03 -13.76
CA THR A 231 -3.61 0.42 -13.41
C THR A 231 -3.28 -0.71 -14.35
N SER A 232 -2.38 -0.46 -15.31
CA SER A 232 -1.73 -1.49 -16.12
C SER A 232 -0.68 -2.25 -15.28
N VAL A 233 -1.14 -3.00 -14.27
CA VAL A 233 -0.31 -3.88 -13.43
C VAL A 233 -0.90 -5.28 -13.46
N TRP A 234 -0.20 -6.18 -14.13
CA TRP A 234 -0.54 -7.60 -14.17
C TRP A 234 0.18 -8.32 -13.03
N ARG A 235 -0.56 -8.97 -12.13
CA ARG A 235 -0.01 -9.93 -11.16
C ARG A 235 -0.23 -11.34 -11.67
N PHE A 236 0.84 -12.12 -11.74
CA PHE A 236 0.76 -13.55 -12.02
C PHE A 236 0.66 -14.35 -10.71
N PRO A 237 -0.16 -15.40 -10.64
CA PRO A 237 -0.06 -16.37 -9.57
C PRO A 237 1.24 -17.16 -9.71
N ILE A 238 1.96 -17.29 -8.61
CA ILE A 238 3.11 -18.20 -8.49
C ILE A 238 2.52 -19.54 -8.05
N ASN A 239 2.73 -20.61 -8.85
CA ASN A 239 2.62 -21.99 -8.37
C ASN A 239 3.92 -22.39 -7.68
#